data_AF-S2RL69-F1
#
_entry.id   AF-S2RL69-F1
#
_cell.length_a   1.000
_cell.length_b   1.000
_cell.length_c   1.000
_cell.angle_alpha   90.00
_cell.angle_beta   90.00
_cell.angle_gamma   90.00
#
_symmetry.space_group_name_H-M   'P 1'
#
loop_
_entity.id
_entity.type
_entity.pdbx_description
1 polymer ?
#
loop_
_entity_poly.entity_id
_entity_poly.type
_entity_poly.pdbx_seq_one_letter_code
_entity_poly.pdbx_strand_id
1 'polypeptide(L)'
;TISQQFIQAGFERVKTPLLEYRDVFKPLAVSGEQPYQMLDDAGESVVMRPDLTLPLARLLSTTSIVPPVQWWYVGDIFRVKKSLSGTYNQITQAGIELIGYRSLKAEWACLSEAGKICRTLGLTHLTLELSDAQFVPQILRTLQLNDAAADAFQTAFFAKELSTYQDLIAPLATNPLYPFLQQWPWLFGDSETIFAELKRLLPSNVITDRLAPLQQTVAFLKDQ
;
A
#
# COMPACT_ATOMS: atom_id res chain seq x y z
N THR A 1 11.45 -20.96 10.25
CA THR A 1 10.08 -20.40 10.27
C THR A 1 10.14 -18.92 9.93
N ILE A 2 9.02 -18.27 9.58
CA ILE A 2 8.98 -16.82 9.31
C ILE A 2 9.53 -16.02 10.50
N SER A 3 9.11 -16.36 11.72
CA SER A 3 9.59 -15.68 12.94
C SER A 3 11.10 -15.80 13.16
N GLN A 4 11.71 -16.94 12.83
CA GLN A 4 13.16 -17.09 12.93
C GLN A 4 13.90 -16.16 11.97
N GLN A 5 13.39 -15.98 10.75
CA GLN A 5 13.97 -15.05 9.79
C GLN A 5 13.95 -13.61 10.32
N PHE A 6 12.83 -13.17 10.90
CA PHE A 6 12.74 -11.84 11.52
C PHE A 6 13.69 -11.66 12.70
N ILE A 7 13.81 -12.67 13.57
CA ILE A 7 14.75 -12.62 14.70
C ILE A 7 16.20 -12.52 14.20
N GLN A 8 16.56 -13.29 13.17
CA GLN A 8 17.91 -13.26 12.58
C GLN A 8 18.22 -11.94 11.90
N ALA A 9 17.21 -11.28 11.33
CA ALA A 9 17.34 -9.97 10.71
C ALA A 9 17.35 -8.80 11.73
N GLY A 10 17.24 -9.10 13.04
CA GLY A 10 17.38 -8.10 14.10
C GLY A 10 16.08 -7.38 14.49
N PHE A 11 14.92 -7.83 14.00
CA PHE A 11 13.64 -7.23 14.37
C PHE A 11 13.24 -7.62 15.80
N GLU A 12 12.66 -6.68 16.53
CA GLU A 12 12.12 -6.92 17.86
C GLU A 12 10.66 -7.37 17.80
N ARG A 13 10.28 -8.35 18.60
CA ARG A 13 8.90 -8.84 18.61
C ARG A 13 8.00 -7.85 19.31
N VAL A 14 6.91 -7.46 18.64
CA VAL A 14 5.84 -6.66 19.24
C VAL A 14 4.51 -7.43 19.22
N LYS A 15 3.64 -7.12 20.19
CA LYS A 15 2.28 -7.66 20.26
C LYS A 15 1.33 -6.54 20.66
N THR A 16 0.15 -6.56 20.06
CA THR A 16 -0.97 -5.70 20.42
C THR A 16 -2.17 -6.57 20.83
N PRO A 17 -3.13 -6.01 21.60
CA PRO A 17 -4.39 -6.68 21.90
C PRO A 17 -5.15 -7.11 20.64
N LEU A 18 -6.01 -8.12 20.78
CA LEU A 18 -6.91 -8.55 19.71
C LEU A 18 -8.13 -7.62 19.59
N LEU A 19 -8.65 -7.19 20.74
CA LEU A 19 -9.73 -6.21 20.86
C LEU A 19 -9.14 -4.81 21.03
N GLU A 20 -9.65 -3.87 20.26
CA GLU A 20 -9.19 -2.49 20.20
C GLU A 20 -10.41 -1.58 20.05
N TYR A 21 -10.31 -0.32 20.48
CA TYR A 21 -11.38 0.66 20.22
C TYR A 21 -11.55 0.87 18.71
N ARG A 22 -12.82 1.01 18.27
CA ARG A 22 -13.17 1.24 16.86
C ARG A 22 -12.41 2.41 16.25
N ASP A 23 -12.14 3.43 17.07
CA ASP A 23 -11.48 4.68 16.72
C ASP A 23 -10.06 4.50 16.17
N VAL A 24 -9.35 3.46 16.60
CA VAL A 24 -8.02 3.10 16.08
C VAL A 24 -8.06 2.82 14.58
N PHE A 25 -9.18 2.30 14.08
CA PHE A 25 -9.36 1.87 12.70
C PHE A 25 -10.26 2.80 11.88
N LYS A 26 -10.51 4.03 12.34
CA LYS A 26 -11.19 5.08 11.54
C LYS A 26 -10.51 5.27 10.16
N PRO A 27 -9.18 5.33 10.03
CA PRO A 27 -8.53 5.46 8.72
C PRO A 27 -8.78 4.28 7.78
N LEU A 28 -8.95 3.07 8.31
CA LEU A 28 -9.22 1.85 7.53
C LEU A 28 -10.66 1.75 7.03
N ALA A 29 -11.60 2.54 7.55
CA ALA A 29 -12.99 2.52 7.08
C ALA A 29 -13.11 2.88 5.58
N VAL A 30 -12.11 3.58 5.03
CA VAL A 30 -12.04 3.99 3.62
C VAL A 30 -11.66 2.82 2.69
N SER A 31 -11.00 1.76 3.19
CA SER A 31 -10.52 0.64 2.36
C SER A 31 -11.58 -0.44 2.10
N GLY A 32 -12.80 -0.29 2.64
CA GLY A 32 -13.84 -1.31 2.56
C GLY A 32 -13.59 -2.53 3.47
N GLU A 33 -12.50 -2.53 4.25
CA GLU A 33 -12.23 -3.56 5.24
C GLU A 33 -13.09 -3.33 6.50
N GLN A 34 -14.22 -4.03 6.56
CA GLN A 34 -15.14 -3.92 7.69
C GLN A 34 -14.68 -4.81 8.85
N PRO A 35 -14.39 -4.26 10.04
CA PRO A 35 -14.05 -5.06 11.21
C PRO A 35 -15.30 -5.69 11.82
N TYR A 36 -15.12 -6.77 12.59
CA TYR A 36 -16.16 -7.23 13.51
C TYR A 36 -16.27 -6.24 14.66
N GLN A 37 -17.47 -5.71 14.87
CA GLN A 37 -17.74 -4.68 15.86
C GLN A 37 -18.68 -5.21 16.94
N MET A 38 -18.38 -4.86 18.18
CA MET A 38 -19.18 -5.16 19.35
C MET A 38 -19.17 -3.95 20.31
N LEU A 39 -19.99 -4.04 21.35
CA LEU A 39 -19.97 -3.09 22.45
C LEU A 39 -19.29 -3.76 23.64
N ASP A 40 -18.45 -3.02 24.35
CA ASP A 40 -17.94 -3.46 25.65
C ASP A 40 -19.00 -3.29 26.75
N ASP A 41 -18.62 -3.56 28.00
CA ASP A 41 -19.49 -3.44 29.17
C ASP A 41 -19.91 -2.00 29.50
N ALA A 42 -19.13 -1.01 29.07
CA ALA A 42 -19.44 0.41 29.17
C ALA A 42 -20.30 0.92 27.99
N GLY A 43 -20.55 0.08 26.98
CA GLY A 43 -21.27 0.46 25.77
C GLY A 43 -20.39 1.15 24.72
N GLU A 44 -19.07 1.14 24.89
CA GLU A 44 -18.12 1.69 23.93
C GLU A 44 -17.91 0.74 22.75
N SER A 45 -17.67 1.32 21.57
CA SER A 45 -17.46 0.51 20.37
C SER A 45 -16.04 -0.05 20.31
N VAL A 46 -15.95 -1.38 20.40
CA VAL A 46 -14.70 -2.13 20.22
C VAL A 46 -14.79 -3.02 19.00
N VAL A 47 -13.63 -3.37 18.45
CA VAL A 47 -13.49 -4.22 17.28
C VAL A 47 -12.48 -5.33 17.50
N MET A 48 -12.71 -6.47 16.86
CA MET A 48 -11.60 -7.39 16.58
C MET A 48 -10.75 -6.75 15.48
N ARG A 49 -9.45 -6.60 15.75
CA ARG A 49 -8.54 -5.87 14.84
C ARG A 49 -8.58 -6.44 13.41
N PRO A 50 -8.82 -5.61 12.38
CA PRO A 50 -8.73 -6.02 10.98
C PRO A 50 -7.31 -5.95 10.40
N ASP A 51 -6.38 -5.35 11.13
CA ASP A 51 -4.99 -5.08 10.74
C ASP A 51 -4.10 -5.04 12.00
N LEU A 52 -2.80 -5.25 11.81
CA LEU A 52 -1.78 -5.19 12.86
C LEU A 52 -0.97 -3.89 12.83
N THR A 53 -0.95 -3.16 11.72
CA THR A 53 -0.20 -1.91 11.53
C THR A 53 -0.76 -0.77 12.38
N LEU A 54 -2.07 -0.50 12.31
CA LEU A 54 -2.69 0.60 13.07
C LEU A 54 -2.58 0.45 14.60
N PRO A 55 -2.75 -0.75 15.19
CA PRO A 55 -2.45 -0.97 16.60
C PRO A 55 -1.00 -0.64 16.99
N LEU A 56 -0.03 -0.84 16.09
CA LEU A 56 1.36 -0.47 16.34
C LEU A 56 1.58 1.04 16.26
N ALA A 57 0.93 1.71 15.31
CA ALA A 57 0.91 3.18 15.26
C ALA A 57 0.29 3.76 16.54
N ARG A 58 -0.83 3.19 17.02
CA ARG A 58 -1.43 3.54 18.31
C ARG A 58 -0.44 3.33 19.44
N LEU A 59 0.14 2.14 19.56
CA LEU A 59 1.11 1.80 20.61
C LEU A 59 2.25 2.83 20.65
N LEU A 60 2.82 3.15 19.49
CA LEU A 60 3.89 4.15 19.38
C LEU A 60 3.43 5.54 19.83
N SER A 61 2.20 5.95 19.45
CA SER A 61 1.65 7.27 19.80
C SER A 61 1.25 7.42 21.28
N THR A 62 0.96 6.33 21.98
CA THR A 62 0.44 6.35 23.36
C THR A 62 1.46 5.88 24.40
N THR A 63 2.69 5.55 23.99
CA THR A 63 3.74 5.09 24.90
C THR A 63 4.99 5.95 24.76
N SER A 64 5.98 5.74 25.64
CA SER A 64 7.25 6.47 25.63
C SER A 64 8.28 5.91 24.64
N ILE A 65 7.85 5.07 23.69
CA ILE A 65 8.73 4.49 22.69
C ILE A 65 9.12 5.58 21.68
N VAL A 66 10.43 5.74 21.45
CA VAL A 66 10.96 6.76 20.54
C VAL A 66 11.55 6.08 19.30
N PRO A 67 11.10 6.42 18.08
CA PRO A 67 11.72 5.95 16.83
C PRO A 67 13.19 6.40 16.69
N PRO A 68 14.02 5.68 15.92
CA PRO A 68 13.64 4.59 15.03
C PRO A 68 13.44 3.24 15.73
N VAL A 69 12.47 2.46 15.26
CA VAL A 69 12.20 1.10 15.76
C VAL A 69 12.01 0.13 14.60
N GLN A 70 12.42 -1.12 14.81
CA GLN A 70 12.27 -2.22 13.86
C GLN A 70 11.52 -3.35 14.53
N TRP A 71 10.26 -3.54 14.16
CA TRP A 71 9.38 -4.50 14.80
C TRP A 71 8.99 -5.62 13.85
N TRP A 72 8.71 -6.79 14.43
CA TRP A 72 7.98 -7.86 13.77
C TRP A 72 6.82 -8.34 14.62
N TYR A 73 5.81 -8.88 13.94
CA TYR A 73 4.63 -9.46 14.58
C TYR A 73 4.18 -10.72 13.86
N VAL A 74 3.48 -11.57 14.62
CA VAL A 74 2.64 -12.65 14.11
C VAL A 74 1.38 -12.64 14.95
N GLY A 75 0.21 -12.57 14.32
CA GLY A 75 -1.06 -12.57 15.02
C GLY A 75 -2.26 -12.64 14.08
N ASP A 76 -3.40 -13.00 14.66
CA ASP A 76 -4.65 -13.09 13.91
C ASP A 76 -5.28 -11.71 13.70
N ILE A 77 -5.90 -11.56 12.53
CA ILE A 77 -6.75 -10.43 12.14
C ILE A 77 -8.12 -10.93 11.70
N PHE A 78 -9.13 -10.07 11.85
CA PHE A 78 -10.53 -10.41 11.60
C PHE A 78 -11.20 -9.38 10.69
N ARG A 79 -11.78 -9.84 9.58
CA ARG A 79 -12.49 -8.98 8.62
C ARG A 79 -13.84 -9.60 8.27
N VAL A 80 -14.88 -8.77 8.24
CA VAL A 80 -16.19 -9.17 7.74
C VAL A 80 -16.07 -9.39 6.23
N LYS A 81 -16.42 -10.58 5.78
CA LYS A 81 -16.46 -10.94 4.36
C LYS A 81 -17.90 -11.01 3.87
N LYS A 82 -18.08 -10.84 2.56
CA LYS A 82 -19.38 -11.00 1.92
C LYS A 82 -19.90 -12.42 2.19
N SER A 83 -21.18 -12.50 2.55
CA SER A 83 -21.87 -13.78 2.73
C SER A 83 -21.72 -14.65 1.48
N LEU A 84 -21.54 -15.96 1.68
CA LEU A 84 -21.34 -16.96 0.61
C LEU A 84 -20.08 -16.75 -0.25
N SER A 85 -19.10 -15.94 0.18
CA SER A 85 -17.84 -15.77 -0.55
C SER A 85 -16.89 -16.97 -0.44
N GLY A 86 -17.09 -17.87 0.54
CA GLY A 86 -16.17 -18.96 0.84
C GLY A 86 -14.82 -18.51 1.42
N THR A 87 -14.65 -17.22 1.68
CA THR A 87 -13.41 -16.65 2.22
C THR A 87 -13.36 -16.71 3.75
N TYR A 88 -12.16 -16.80 4.30
CA TYR A 88 -11.96 -16.81 5.74
C TYR A 88 -12.14 -15.41 6.34
N ASN A 89 -12.85 -15.37 7.47
CA ASN A 89 -13.04 -14.17 8.27
C ASN A 89 -11.91 -13.94 9.28
N GLN A 90 -11.06 -14.95 9.50
CA GLN A 90 -9.86 -14.91 10.35
C GLN A 90 -8.67 -15.36 9.51
N ILE A 91 -7.57 -14.59 9.58
CA ILE A 91 -6.30 -14.90 8.92
C ILE A 91 -5.17 -14.62 9.90
N THR A 92 -4.16 -15.49 9.95
CA THR A 92 -2.91 -15.21 10.66
C THR A 92 -2.00 -14.39 9.75
N GLN A 93 -1.67 -13.18 10.19
CA GLN A 93 -0.76 -12.26 9.50
C GLN A 93 0.59 -12.23 10.22
N ALA A 94 1.66 -12.20 9.43
CA ALA A 94 3.02 -11.98 9.88
C ALA A 94 3.59 -10.78 9.11
N GLY A 95 4.35 -9.92 9.77
CA GLY A 95 4.88 -8.72 9.14
C GLY A 95 5.97 -8.05 9.95
N ILE A 96 6.60 -7.06 9.33
CA ILE A 96 7.61 -6.18 9.91
C ILE A 96 7.24 -4.72 9.71
N GLU A 97 7.62 -3.86 10.64
CA GLU A 97 7.45 -2.41 10.56
C GLU A 97 8.78 -1.73 10.87
N LEU A 98 9.26 -0.88 9.95
CA LEU A 98 10.43 -0.03 10.16
C LEU A 98 9.94 1.40 10.31
N ILE A 99 9.88 1.90 11.55
CA ILE A 99 9.27 3.18 11.85
C ILE A 99 10.36 4.20 12.21
N GLY A 100 10.24 5.42 11.68
CA GLY A 100 11.21 6.50 11.92
C GLY A 100 12.38 6.55 10.94
N TYR A 101 12.39 5.68 9.92
CA TYR A 101 13.40 5.69 8.85
C TYR A 101 12.88 6.47 7.64
N ARG A 102 13.67 7.43 7.14
CA ARG A 102 13.30 8.29 5.98
C ARG A 102 13.90 7.86 4.65
N SER A 103 14.83 6.90 4.66
CA SER A 103 15.59 6.51 3.46
C SER A 103 14.95 5.31 2.74
N LEU A 104 15.07 5.27 1.42
CA LEU A 104 14.69 4.10 0.59
C LEU A 104 15.32 2.78 1.05
N LYS A 105 16.48 2.82 1.71
CA LYS A 105 17.10 1.64 2.31
C LYS A 105 16.18 0.90 3.29
N ALA A 106 15.27 1.59 3.97
CA ALA A 106 14.31 0.94 4.87
C ALA A 106 13.23 0.18 4.08
N GLU A 107 12.70 0.78 2.99
CA GLU A 107 11.79 0.10 2.08
C GLU A 107 12.45 -1.13 1.43
N TRP A 108 13.70 -0.98 1.00
CA TRP A 108 14.51 -2.06 0.44
C TRP A 108 14.73 -3.19 1.44
N ALA A 109 14.99 -2.86 2.72
CA ALA A 109 15.10 -3.87 3.76
C ALA A 109 13.80 -4.67 3.91
N CYS A 110 12.63 -4.02 3.88
CA CYS A 110 11.34 -4.71 3.90
C CYS A 110 11.18 -5.69 2.73
N LEU A 111 11.46 -5.20 1.51
CA LEU A 111 11.31 -5.98 0.29
C LEU A 111 12.31 -7.16 0.23
N SER A 112 13.55 -6.94 0.67
CA SER A 112 14.55 -7.99 0.80
C SER A 112 14.12 -9.08 1.77
N GLU A 113 13.55 -8.73 2.93
CA GLU A 113 13.05 -9.73 3.88
C GLU A 113 11.88 -10.54 3.31
N ALA A 114 10.96 -9.91 2.57
CA ALA A 114 9.90 -10.63 1.86
C ALA A 114 10.50 -11.68 0.89
N GLY A 115 11.50 -11.30 0.09
CA GLY A 115 12.22 -12.22 -0.80
C GLY A 115 12.92 -13.36 -0.06
N LYS A 116 13.62 -13.07 1.05
CA LYS A 116 14.28 -14.10 1.88
C LYS A 116 13.27 -15.08 2.50
N ILE A 117 12.11 -14.59 2.94
CA ILE A 117 11.03 -15.44 3.45
C ILE A 117 10.50 -16.35 2.35
N CYS A 118 10.19 -15.81 1.18
CA CYS A 118 9.72 -16.61 0.04
C CYS A 118 10.69 -17.73 -0.30
N ARG A 119 12.00 -17.43 -0.42
CA ARG A 119 13.03 -18.45 -0.65
C ARG A 119 13.10 -19.51 0.44
N THR A 120 13.02 -19.08 1.70
CA THR A 120 13.01 -19.99 2.87
C THR A 120 11.80 -20.93 2.86
N LEU A 121 10.67 -20.48 2.31
CA LEU A 121 9.43 -21.26 2.15
C LEU A 121 9.39 -22.09 0.86
N GLY A 122 10.44 -22.03 0.01
CA GLY A 122 10.49 -22.73 -1.28
C GLY A 122 9.63 -22.08 -2.37
N LEU A 123 9.21 -20.82 -2.21
CA LEU A 123 8.49 -20.06 -3.23
C LEU A 123 9.50 -19.48 -4.22
N THR A 124 9.59 -20.08 -5.40
CA THR A 124 10.61 -19.75 -6.42
C THR A 124 10.18 -18.70 -7.43
N HIS A 125 8.86 -18.42 -7.53
CA HIS A 125 8.30 -17.48 -8.49
C HIS A 125 7.62 -16.33 -7.76
N LEU A 126 8.41 -15.36 -7.31
CA LEU A 126 7.91 -14.13 -6.69
C LEU A 126 7.84 -13.03 -7.75
N THR A 127 6.64 -12.48 -7.96
CA THR A 127 6.45 -11.25 -8.74
C THR A 127 6.12 -10.12 -7.77
N LEU A 128 6.86 -9.02 -7.85
CA LEU A 128 6.61 -7.82 -7.05
C LEU A 128 6.03 -6.72 -7.96
N GLU A 129 4.81 -6.30 -7.66
CA GLU A 129 4.19 -5.13 -8.29
C GLU A 129 4.49 -3.90 -7.44
N LEU A 130 5.13 -2.90 -8.03
CA LEU A 130 5.51 -1.67 -7.35
C LEU A 130 4.73 -0.50 -7.92
N SER A 131 4.27 0.39 -7.04
CA SER A 131 3.55 1.61 -7.41
C SER A 131 3.89 2.74 -6.42
N ASP A 132 3.56 3.97 -6.81
CA ASP A 132 3.69 5.14 -5.95
C ASP A 132 2.31 5.75 -5.70
N ALA A 133 1.86 5.74 -4.45
CA ALA A 133 0.54 6.24 -4.06
C ALA A 133 0.33 7.75 -4.32
N GLN A 134 1.40 8.54 -4.45
CA GLN A 134 1.33 9.96 -4.79
C GLN A 134 1.31 10.21 -6.29
N PHE A 135 1.59 9.20 -7.12
CA PHE A 135 1.66 9.36 -8.57
C PHE A 135 0.32 9.84 -9.16
N VAL A 136 -0.78 9.18 -8.81
CA VAL A 136 -2.13 9.58 -9.27
C VAL A 136 -2.50 10.99 -8.78
N PRO A 137 -2.44 11.32 -7.48
CA PRO A 137 -2.70 12.69 -7.00
C PRO A 137 -1.86 13.77 -7.67
N GLN A 138 -0.58 13.50 -7.98
CA GLN A 138 0.29 14.47 -8.63
C GLN A 138 -0.08 14.71 -10.10
N ILE A 139 -0.47 13.67 -10.84
CA ILE A 139 -1.00 13.84 -12.21
C ILE A 139 -2.26 14.70 -12.16
N LEU A 140 -3.21 14.39 -11.27
CA LEU A 140 -4.47 15.13 -11.15
C LEU A 140 -4.25 16.61 -10.83
N ARG A 141 -3.30 16.93 -9.93
CA ARG A 141 -2.89 18.32 -9.67
C ARG A 141 -2.32 19.02 -10.90
N THR A 142 -1.55 18.30 -11.72
CA THR A 142 -0.95 18.84 -12.95
C THR A 142 -2.02 19.13 -14.01
N LEU A 143 -3.09 18.32 -14.05
CA LEU A 143 -4.24 18.54 -14.93
C LEU A 143 -5.12 19.73 -14.51
N GLN A 144 -4.97 20.21 -13.26
CA GLN A 144 -5.74 21.34 -12.71
C GLN A 144 -7.26 21.11 -12.80
N LEU A 145 -7.69 19.87 -12.59
CA LEU A 145 -9.12 19.53 -12.50
C LEU A 145 -9.71 20.11 -11.21
N ASN A 146 -11.01 20.41 -11.23
CA ASN A 146 -11.73 20.67 -9.99
C ASN A 146 -11.88 19.38 -9.17
N ASP A 147 -12.18 19.50 -7.86
CA ASP A 147 -12.23 18.37 -6.94
C ASP A 147 -13.20 17.28 -7.41
N ALA A 148 -14.41 17.65 -7.86
CA ALA A 148 -15.40 16.69 -8.32
C ALA A 148 -14.93 15.88 -9.55
N ALA A 149 -14.25 16.55 -10.49
CA ALA A 149 -13.70 15.89 -11.68
C ALA A 149 -12.48 15.02 -11.33
N ALA A 150 -11.63 15.47 -10.41
CA ALA A 150 -10.48 14.70 -9.92
C ALA A 150 -10.94 13.42 -9.20
N ASP A 151 -11.97 13.52 -8.34
CA ASP A 151 -12.56 12.38 -7.63
C ASP A 151 -13.23 11.39 -8.58
N ALA A 152 -14.01 11.89 -9.56
CA ALA A 152 -14.63 11.05 -10.59
C ALA A 152 -13.59 10.33 -11.44
N PHE A 153 -12.52 11.03 -11.83
CA PHE A 153 -11.39 10.44 -12.54
C PHE A 153 -10.74 9.34 -11.71
N GLN A 154 -10.37 9.63 -10.46
CA GLN A 154 -9.67 8.70 -9.60
C GLN A 154 -10.52 7.44 -9.34
N THR A 155 -11.82 7.63 -9.14
CA THR A 155 -12.79 6.54 -8.97
C THR A 155 -12.85 5.67 -10.22
N ALA A 156 -13.06 6.26 -11.41
CA ALA A 156 -13.14 5.51 -12.66
C ALA A 156 -11.83 4.75 -12.97
N PHE A 157 -10.68 5.41 -12.73
CA PHE A 157 -9.36 4.83 -12.95
C PHE A 157 -9.11 3.61 -12.05
N PHE A 158 -9.36 3.73 -10.74
CA PHE A 158 -9.14 2.61 -9.80
C PHE A 158 -10.17 1.49 -9.95
N ALA A 159 -11.42 1.82 -10.30
CA ALA A 159 -12.45 0.82 -10.60
C ALA A 159 -12.26 0.14 -11.97
N LYS A 160 -11.30 0.60 -12.79
CA LYS A 160 -11.08 0.15 -14.17
C LYS A 160 -12.32 0.33 -15.06
N GLU A 161 -13.11 1.36 -14.80
CA GLU A 161 -14.29 1.73 -15.59
C GLU A 161 -13.85 2.51 -16.83
N LEU A 162 -13.33 1.79 -17.83
CA LEU A 162 -12.62 2.35 -18.98
C LEU A 162 -13.47 3.30 -19.84
N SER A 163 -14.77 3.02 -19.99
CA SER A 163 -15.68 3.89 -20.75
C SER A 163 -15.83 5.26 -20.07
N THR A 164 -16.14 5.25 -18.77
CA THR A 164 -16.24 6.47 -17.95
C THR A 164 -14.91 7.22 -17.93
N TYR A 165 -13.80 6.50 -17.80
CA TYR A 165 -12.46 7.09 -17.86
C TYR A 165 -12.21 7.80 -19.20
N GLN A 166 -12.59 7.19 -20.33
CA GLN A 166 -12.45 7.79 -21.67
C GLN A 166 -13.27 9.08 -21.80
N ASP A 167 -14.51 9.07 -21.33
CA ASP A 167 -15.37 10.26 -21.34
C ASP A 167 -14.78 11.40 -20.49
N LEU A 168 -14.15 11.06 -19.35
CA LEU A 168 -13.52 12.04 -18.46
C LEU A 168 -12.24 12.65 -19.04
N ILE A 169 -11.47 11.91 -19.85
CA ILE A 169 -10.26 12.44 -20.48
C ILE A 169 -10.52 13.12 -21.82
N ALA A 170 -11.63 12.83 -22.51
CA ALA A 170 -11.91 13.39 -23.84
C ALA A 170 -11.86 14.94 -23.90
N PRO A 171 -12.36 15.69 -22.90
CA PRO A 171 -12.21 17.15 -22.86
C PRO A 171 -10.76 17.64 -22.76
N LEU A 172 -9.83 16.77 -22.34
CA LEU A 172 -8.41 17.08 -22.19
C LEU A 172 -7.61 16.82 -23.47
N ALA A 173 -8.24 16.61 -24.62
CA ALA A 173 -7.56 16.23 -25.88
C ALA A 173 -6.41 17.16 -26.31
N THR A 174 -6.44 18.43 -25.91
CA THR A 174 -5.39 19.43 -26.20
C THR A 174 -4.33 19.54 -25.11
N ASN A 175 -4.50 18.87 -23.98
CA ASN A 175 -3.56 18.87 -22.86
C ASN A 175 -2.30 18.07 -23.24
N PRO A 176 -1.08 18.56 -22.92
CA PRO A 176 0.16 17.82 -23.16
C PRO A 176 0.21 16.42 -22.54
N LEU A 177 -0.53 16.17 -21.46
CA LEU A 177 -0.64 14.86 -20.82
C LEU A 177 -1.63 13.91 -21.50
N TYR A 178 -2.44 14.37 -22.46
CA TYR A 178 -3.47 13.53 -23.07
C TYR A 178 -2.94 12.22 -23.68
N PRO A 179 -1.81 12.18 -24.41
CA PRO A 179 -1.24 10.93 -24.91
C PRO A 179 -0.89 9.95 -23.78
N PHE A 180 -0.39 10.45 -22.65
CA PHE A 180 -0.15 9.65 -21.45
C PHE A 180 -1.48 9.11 -20.89
N LEU A 181 -2.49 9.98 -20.72
CA LEU A 181 -3.79 9.60 -20.18
C LEU A 181 -4.47 8.48 -20.99
N GLN A 182 -4.33 8.49 -22.32
CA GLN A 182 -4.87 7.43 -23.16
C GLN A 182 -4.22 6.06 -22.91
N GLN A 183 -2.93 6.05 -22.56
CA GLN A 183 -2.16 4.82 -22.32
C GLN A 183 -2.16 4.39 -20.86
N TRP A 184 -2.41 5.30 -19.93
CA TRP A 184 -2.20 5.09 -18.50
C TRP A 184 -2.87 3.83 -17.91
N PRO A 185 -4.14 3.50 -18.23
CA PRO A 185 -4.77 2.26 -17.73
C PRO A 185 -4.07 0.97 -18.16
N TRP A 186 -3.23 1.05 -19.20
CA TRP A 186 -2.52 -0.06 -19.81
C TRP A 186 -1.04 -0.12 -19.43
N LEU A 187 -0.56 0.83 -18.62
CA LEU A 187 0.83 0.88 -18.16
C LEU A 187 1.07 -0.08 -16.99
N PHE A 188 0.96 -1.37 -17.26
CA PHE A 188 1.34 -2.46 -16.36
C PHE A 188 2.21 -3.47 -17.10
N GLY A 189 3.20 -4.05 -16.42
CA GLY A 189 4.10 -5.04 -17.03
C GLY A 189 5.55 -4.85 -16.59
N ASP A 190 6.47 -5.25 -17.48
CA ASP A 190 7.90 -5.17 -17.21
C ASP A 190 8.39 -3.74 -16.93
N SER A 191 9.21 -3.61 -15.90
CA SER A 191 9.73 -2.33 -15.42
C SER A 191 10.48 -1.51 -16.49
N GLU A 192 11.29 -2.13 -17.35
CA GLU A 192 12.07 -1.41 -18.37
C GLU A 192 11.15 -0.82 -19.43
N THR A 193 10.18 -1.63 -19.86
CA THR A 193 9.15 -1.20 -20.81
C THR A 193 8.32 -0.05 -20.22
N ILE A 194 7.85 -0.19 -18.98
CA ILE A 194 7.04 0.84 -18.32
C ILE A 194 7.82 2.15 -18.15
N PHE A 195 9.08 2.11 -17.70
CA PHE A 195 9.87 3.34 -17.57
C PHE A 195 10.20 3.99 -18.92
N ALA A 196 10.41 3.20 -19.98
CA ALA A 196 10.59 3.74 -21.33
C ALA A 196 9.33 4.44 -21.84
N GLU A 197 8.16 3.83 -21.66
CA GLU A 197 6.87 4.43 -22.03
C GLU A 197 6.56 5.68 -21.20
N LEU A 198 6.79 5.65 -19.89
CA LEU A 198 6.62 6.83 -19.04
C LEU A 198 7.52 7.98 -19.47
N LYS A 199 8.79 7.71 -19.81
CA LYS A 199 9.73 8.72 -20.33
C LYS A 199 9.29 9.29 -21.68
N ARG A 200 8.64 8.48 -22.52
CA ARG A 200 8.12 8.89 -23.83
C ARG A 200 6.85 9.72 -23.72
N LEU A 201 5.97 9.36 -22.79
CA LEU A 201 4.61 9.90 -22.67
C LEU A 201 4.50 11.10 -21.72
N LEU A 202 5.32 11.15 -20.67
CA LEU A 202 5.30 12.25 -19.71
C LEU A 202 6.25 13.38 -20.11
N PRO A 203 5.81 14.65 -20.02
CA PRO A 203 6.71 15.80 -20.12
C PRO A 203 7.82 15.74 -19.07
N SER A 204 9.02 16.23 -19.41
CA SER A 204 10.24 16.11 -18.58
C SER A 204 10.18 16.83 -17.23
N ASN A 205 9.23 17.72 -17.02
CA ASN A 205 9.01 18.46 -15.79
C ASN A 205 7.93 17.84 -14.88
N VAL A 206 7.33 16.71 -15.28
CA VAL A 206 6.20 16.09 -14.57
C VAL A 206 6.68 14.87 -13.79
N ILE A 207 6.58 14.93 -12.46
CA ILE A 207 6.63 13.77 -11.54
C ILE A 207 7.97 13.00 -11.57
N THR A 208 9.02 13.56 -12.16
CA THR A 208 10.34 12.93 -12.27
C THR A 208 10.92 12.55 -10.90
N ASP A 209 10.71 13.40 -9.90
CA ASP A 209 11.16 13.18 -8.51
C ASP A 209 10.50 11.97 -7.83
N ARG A 210 9.39 11.46 -8.38
CA ARG A 210 8.71 10.24 -7.90
C ARG A 210 9.13 9.00 -8.66
N LEU A 211 9.52 9.14 -9.93
CA LEU A 211 9.99 8.01 -10.73
C LEU A 211 11.38 7.53 -10.30
N ALA A 212 12.26 8.46 -9.92
CA ALA A 212 13.63 8.11 -9.55
C ALA A 212 13.71 7.14 -8.34
N PRO A 213 12.98 7.36 -7.22
CA PRO A 213 12.91 6.38 -6.14
C PRO A 213 12.45 4.98 -6.59
N LEU A 214 11.41 4.91 -7.43
CA LEU A 214 10.87 3.65 -7.92
C LEU A 214 11.88 2.92 -8.82
N GLN A 215 12.59 3.65 -9.68
CA GLN A 215 13.69 3.12 -10.51
C GLN A 215 14.84 2.58 -9.66
N GLN A 216 15.24 3.30 -8.61
CA GLN A 216 16.29 2.86 -7.70
C GLN A 216 15.87 1.57 -6.96
N THR A 217 14.60 1.48 -6.53
CA THR A 217 14.06 0.27 -5.91
C THR A 217 14.02 -0.91 -6.88
N VAL A 218 13.61 -0.72 -8.13
CA VAL A 218 13.64 -1.77 -9.16
C VAL A 218 15.06 -2.25 -9.41
N ALA A 219 16.02 -1.32 -9.56
CA ALA A 219 17.43 -1.67 -9.75
C ALA A 219 17.97 -2.48 -8.57
N PHE A 220 17.71 -2.03 -7.34
CA PHE A 220 18.10 -2.76 -6.14
C PHE A 220 17.55 -4.19 -6.11
N LEU A 221 16.28 -4.39 -6.48
CA LEU A 221 15.66 -5.72 -6.46
C LEU A 221 16.17 -6.66 -7.56
N LYS A 222 16.59 -6.13 -8.71
CA LYS A 222 17.21 -6.93 -9.78
C LYS A 222 18.59 -7.49 -9.36
N ASP A 223 19.24 -6.86 -8.41
CA ASP A 223 20.56 -7.25 -7.90
C ASP A 223 20.50 -8.25 -6.70
N GLN A 224 19.31 -8.69 -6.28
CA GLN A 224 19.06 -9.57 -5.11
C GLN A 224 18.77 -11.04 -5.47
#